data_AF-A0A7C8MQ67-F1
#
_entry.id   AF-A0A7C8MQ67-F1
#
_cell.length_a   1.000
_cell.length_b   1.000
_cell.length_c   1.000
_cell.angle_alpha   90.00
_cell.angle_beta   90.00
_cell.angle_gamma   90.00
#
_symmetry.space_group_name_H-M   'P 1'
#
loop_
_entity.id
_entity.type
_entity.pdbx_description
1 polymer ?
#
loop_
_entity_poly.entity_id
_entity_poly.type
_entity_poly.pdbx_seq_one_letter_code
_entity_poly.pdbx_strand_id
1 'polypeptide(L)'
;MKRTSLLIAALSLATSSAAWDVTAYPYVTDCNVHSDGSYRVYLGTDSKTCHNMAGGDAGASCRQFTNGGFSHGDCSSALVTPASVLVSGSNQCKFYTHTDCRGVATTVEPGDENVCRSGAFQSWACVGLGHFYSSYELS
;
A
#
# COMPACT_ATOMS: atom_id res chain seq x y z
N MET A 1 -41.72 40.29 -5.93
CA MET A 1 -41.23 38.91 -5.72
C MET A 1 -39.77 38.86 -6.17
N LYS A 2 -38.80 38.77 -5.25
CA LYS A 2 -37.36 38.74 -5.56
C LYS A 2 -36.86 37.33 -5.31
N ARG A 3 -36.48 36.62 -6.37
CA ARG A 3 -35.91 35.26 -6.31
C ARG A 3 -34.42 35.39 -6.00
N THR A 4 -34.03 35.08 -4.77
CA THR A 4 -32.63 35.03 -4.36
C THR A 4 -32.07 33.67 -4.77
N SER A 5 -31.23 33.63 -5.80
CA SER A 5 -30.53 32.42 -6.23
C SER A 5 -29.53 31.98 -5.16
N LEU A 6 -29.74 30.79 -4.58
CA LEU A 6 -28.76 30.10 -3.75
C LEU A 6 -27.70 29.45 -4.67
N LEU A 7 -26.47 29.98 -4.63
CA LEU A 7 -25.30 29.33 -5.22
C LEU A 7 -24.87 28.18 -4.31
N ILE A 8 -25.10 26.94 -4.75
CA ILE A 8 -24.59 25.75 -4.09
C ILE A 8 -23.15 25.53 -4.59
N ALA A 9 -22.17 25.97 -3.81
CA ALA A 9 -20.78 25.60 -4.02
C ALA A 9 -20.58 24.16 -3.52
N ALA A 10 -20.59 23.20 -4.45
CA ALA A 10 -20.22 21.82 -4.15
C ALA A 10 -18.69 21.75 -3.98
N LEU A 11 -18.21 21.69 -2.75
CA LEU A 11 -16.84 21.29 -2.42
C LEU A 11 -16.73 19.77 -2.65
N SER A 12 -16.28 19.37 -3.83
CA SER A 12 -15.83 17.99 -4.06
C SER A 12 -14.56 17.74 -3.23
N LEU A 13 -14.73 17.10 -2.08
CA LEU A 13 -13.64 16.46 -1.36
C LEU A 13 -13.09 15.37 -2.28
N ALA A 14 -12.00 15.65 -2.97
CA ALA A 14 -11.24 14.64 -3.70
C ALA A 14 -10.64 13.68 -2.68
N THR A 15 -11.39 12.65 -2.31
CA THR A 15 -10.87 11.51 -1.57
C THR A 15 -9.85 10.83 -2.47
N SER A 16 -8.55 11.04 -2.23
CA SER A 16 -7.50 10.32 -2.94
C SER A 16 -7.63 8.84 -2.60
N SER A 17 -8.22 8.05 -3.51
CA SER A 17 -8.30 6.61 -3.37
C SER A 17 -6.89 6.05 -3.54
N ALA A 18 -6.27 5.58 -2.46
CA ALA A 18 -5.04 4.80 -2.57
C ALA A 18 -5.32 3.58 -3.47
N ALA A 19 -4.49 3.38 -4.49
CA ALA A 19 -4.60 2.26 -5.42
C ALA A 19 -4.12 0.96 -4.78
N TRP A 20 -3.29 1.04 -3.75
CA TRP A 20 -2.83 -0.10 -2.97
C TRP A 20 -2.28 0.34 -1.61
N ASP A 21 -2.31 -0.58 -0.65
CA ASP A 21 -1.78 -0.45 0.70
C ASP A 21 -1.00 -1.73 1.04
N VAL A 22 0.30 -1.55 1.28
CA VAL A 22 1.23 -2.60 1.65
C VAL A 22 1.83 -2.27 3.01
N THR A 23 1.67 -3.19 3.97
CA THR A 23 2.34 -3.10 5.26
C THR A 23 3.50 -4.09 5.31
N ALA A 24 4.71 -3.63 5.62
CA ALA A 24 5.91 -4.43 5.73
C ALA A 24 6.35 -4.57 7.19
N TYR A 25 6.51 -5.81 7.64
CA TYR A 25 6.91 -6.14 9.00
C TYR A 25 8.33 -6.69 9.02
N PRO A 26 9.31 -6.01 9.66
CA PRO A 26 10.71 -6.42 9.67
C PRO A 26 10.98 -7.71 10.47
N TYR A 27 10.22 -7.97 11.54
CA TYR A 27 10.58 -9.01 12.52
C TYR A 27 9.48 -10.03 12.83
N VAL A 28 8.28 -9.86 12.27
CA VAL A 28 7.16 -10.80 12.47
C VAL A 28 6.81 -11.47 11.15
N THR A 29 6.45 -12.75 11.20
CA THR A 29 6.15 -13.55 10.00
C THR A 29 4.65 -13.74 9.76
N ASP A 30 3.83 -13.45 10.75
CA ASP A 30 2.37 -13.64 10.77
C ASP A 30 1.60 -12.32 10.60
N CYS A 31 2.32 -11.23 10.32
CA CYS A 31 1.76 -9.88 10.20
C CYS A 31 1.05 -9.38 11.47
N ASN A 32 1.38 -9.96 12.63
CA ASN A 32 0.87 -9.52 13.92
C ASN A 32 2.00 -8.85 14.71
N VAL A 33 2.00 -7.51 14.73
CA VAL A 33 3.06 -6.76 15.39
C VAL A 33 2.93 -6.86 16.93
N HIS A 34 4.04 -7.16 17.60
CA HIS A 34 4.12 -7.11 19.05
C HIS A 34 4.08 -5.66 19.57
N SER A 35 3.83 -5.47 20.87
CA SER A 35 3.70 -4.15 21.50
C SER A 35 4.96 -3.27 21.42
N ASP A 36 6.13 -3.87 21.23
CA ASP A 36 7.41 -3.19 21.05
C ASP A 36 7.89 -3.21 19.59
N GLY A 37 7.12 -3.84 18.70
CA GLY A 37 7.47 -4.02 17.30
C GLY A 37 7.36 -2.73 16.47
N SER A 38 7.84 -2.83 15.24
CA SER A 38 7.76 -1.77 14.24
C SER A 38 7.27 -2.34 12.92
N TYR A 39 6.73 -1.47 12.07
CA TYR A 39 6.32 -1.81 10.71
C TYR A 39 6.29 -0.55 9.86
N ARG A 40 6.25 -0.71 8.53
CA ARG A 40 6.07 0.38 7.57
C ARG A 40 4.81 0.16 6.78
N VAL A 41 4.04 1.23 6.58
CA VAL A 41 2.86 1.23 5.71
C VAL A 41 3.20 2.07 4.48
N TYR A 42 3.02 1.49 3.31
CA TYR A 42 3.23 2.11 2.02
C TYR A 42 1.89 2.27 1.32
N LEU A 43 1.57 3.49 0.90
CA LEU A 43 0.37 3.80 0.13
C LEU A 43 0.78 4.43 -1.20
N GLY A 44 0.28 3.88 -2.30
CA GLY A 44 0.47 4.42 -3.64
C GLY A 44 -0.85 4.73 -4.32
N THR A 45 -0.79 5.60 -5.32
CA THR A 45 -1.93 6.00 -6.16
C THR A 45 -1.80 5.50 -7.59
N ASP A 46 -0.64 4.98 -7.94
CA ASP A 46 -0.29 4.44 -9.24
C ASP A 46 -0.44 2.91 -9.30
N SER A 47 -0.41 2.35 -10.51
CA SER A 47 -0.49 0.90 -10.71
C SER A 47 0.62 0.43 -11.65
N LYS A 48 1.09 -0.79 -11.43
CA LYS A 48 2.15 -1.47 -12.21
C LYS A 48 3.54 -0.83 -12.16
N THR A 49 3.78 0.15 -11.31
CA THR A 49 5.13 0.68 -11.07
C THR A 49 5.87 -0.21 -10.08
N CYS A 50 7.18 -0.30 -10.24
CA CYS A 50 8.03 -1.00 -9.29
C CYS A 50 8.40 -0.07 -8.13
N HIS A 51 8.20 -0.53 -6.90
CA HIS A 51 8.55 0.17 -5.68
C HIS A 51 9.49 -0.69 -4.85
N ASN A 52 10.50 -0.08 -4.23
CA ASN A 52 11.40 -0.79 -3.31
C ASN A 52 10.99 -0.55 -1.86
N MET A 53 11.48 -1.39 -0.94
CA MET A 53 11.18 -1.30 0.50
C MET A 53 11.92 -0.17 1.22
N ALA A 54 12.54 0.78 0.50
CA ALA A 54 13.06 2.00 1.10
C ALA A 54 11.92 3.01 1.32
N GLY A 55 12.05 3.85 2.35
CA GLY A 55 11.11 4.95 2.57
C GLY A 55 11.47 6.20 1.77
N GLY A 56 10.50 7.09 1.56
CA GLY A 56 10.74 8.46 1.12
C GLY A 56 10.92 8.70 -0.39
N ASP A 57 11.54 7.78 -1.14
CA ASP A 57 11.86 7.97 -2.56
C ASP A 57 11.33 6.88 -3.51
N ALA A 58 10.54 5.92 -3.01
CA ALA A 58 10.06 4.78 -3.78
C ALA A 58 8.84 5.08 -4.67
N GLY A 59 8.46 6.34 -4.88
CA GLY A 59 7.23 6.71 -5.60
C GLY A 59 5.94 6.41 -4.83
N ALA A 60 6.04 6.07 -3.54
CA ALA A 60 4.94 5.76 -2.65
C ALA A 60 5.04 6.62 -1.38
N SER A 61 3.91 7.02 -0.83
CA SER A 61 3.89 7.59 0.51
C SER A 61 4.19 6.49 1.53
N CYS A 62 5.02 6.79 2.54
CA CYS A 62 5.47 5.80 3.51
C CYS A 62 5.41 6.37 4.93
N ARG A 63 4.78 5.61 5.83
CA ARG A 63 4.77 5.89 7.27
C ARG A 63 5.42 4.73 8.03
N GLN A 64 6.35 5.05 8.92
CA GLN A 64 6.94 4.08 9.83
C GLN A 64 6.27 4.18 11.20
N PHE A 65 5.91 3.03 11.75
CA PHE A 65 5.30 2.86 13.04
C PHE A 65 6.26 2.10 13.98
N THR A 66 6.27 2.49 15.25
CA THR A 66 7.08 1.88 16.32
C THR A 66 6.25 1.72 17.58
N ASN A 67 6.75 0.94 18.56
CA ASN A 67 6.03 0.63 19.80
C ASN A 67 4.64 0.03 19.51
N GLY A 68 4.60 -0.99 18.64
CA GLY A 68 3.36 -1.68 18.28
C GLY A 68 2.34 -0.80 17.57
N GLY A 69 2.78 0.33 16.99
CA GLY A 69 1.89 1.29 16.33
C GLY A 69 1.59 2.56 17.12
N PHE A 70 2.00 2.65 18.40
CA PHE A 70 1.69 3.81 19.24
C PHE A 70 2.40 5.10 18.80
N SER A 71 3.57 4.98 18.17
CA SER A 71 4.33 6.12 17.67
C SER A 71 4.55 5.97 16.16
N HIS A 72 4.51 7.09 15.43
CA HIS A 72 4.70 7.07 13.98
C HIS A 72 5.47 8.28 13.47
N GLY A 73 6.14 8.10 12.33
CA GLY A 73 6.86 9.16 11.61
C GLY A 73 7.00 8.80 10.13
N ASP A 74 7.66 9.68 9.39
CA ASP A 74 7.99 9.38 8.00
C ASP A 74 9.03 8.26 7.93
N CYS A 75 8.97 7.45 6.88
CA CYS A 75 9.97 6.41 6.68
C CYS A 75 11.33 7.02 6.33
N SER A 76 12.40 6.44 6.89
CA SER A 76 13.76 6.76 6.43
C SER A 76 14.03 6.16 5.04
N SER A 77 15.01 6.72 4.34
CA SER A 77 15.51 6.19 3.06
C SER A 77 16.26 4.85 3.17
N ALA A 78 16.39 4.29 4.39
CA ALA A 78 16.99 2.98 4.58
C ALA A 78 16.08 1.89 3.99
N LEU A 79 16.68 0.97 3.22
CA LEU A 79 16.02 -0.23 2.74
C LEU A 79 15.70 -1.15 3.93
N VAL A 80 14.47 -1.64 3.99
CA VAL A 80 14.07 -2.68 4.95
C VAL A 80 13.86 -3.99 4.19
N THR A 81 14.30 -5.11 4.74
CA THR A 81 13.93 -6.44 4.25
C THR A 81 12.90 -7.01 5.22
N PRO A 82 11.59 -6.88 4.96
CA PRO A 82 10.57 -7.47 5.80
C PRO A 82 10.72 -8.98 5.96
N ALA A 83 10.27 -9.49 7.11
CA ALA A 83 10.00 -10.91 7.34
C ALA A 83 8.61 -11.30 6.84
N SER A 84 7.65 -10.37 6.85
CA SER A 84 6.35 -10.53 6.18
C SER A 84 5.79 -9.23 5.64
N VAL A 85 4.86 -9.36 4.71
CA VAL A 85 4.07 -8.28 4.13
C VAL A 85 2.59 -8.60 4.23
N LEU A 86 1.79 -7.56 4.45
CA LEU A 86 0.34 -7.58 4.42
C LEU A 86 -0.12 -6.69 3.28
N VAL A 87 -0.95 -7.22 2.40
CA VAL A 87 -1.64 -6.42 1.38
C VAL A 87 -3.07 -6.21 1.83
N SER A 88 -3.47 -4.95 1.97
CA SER A 88 -4.83 -4.59 2.36
C SER A 88 -5.71 -4.33 1.13
N GLY A 89 -6.99 -4.67 1.28
CA GLY A 89 -8.00 -4.52 0.23
C GLY A 89 -7.85 -5.53 -0.91
N SER A 90 -8.56 -5.27 -2.00
CA SER A 90 -8.69 -6.21 -3.12
C SER A 90 -7.61 -6.03 -4.19
N ASN A 91 -6.40 -5.66 -3.80
CA ASN A 91 -5.30 -5.39 -4.72
C ASN A 91 -4.48 -6.66 -4.97
N GLN A 92 -4.10 -6.90 -6.23
CA GLN A 92 -3.10 -7.91 -6.54
C GLN A 92 -1.72 -7.26 -6.48
N CYS A 93 -0.82 -7.81 -5.68
CA CYS A 93 0.55 -7.32 -5.55
C CYS A 93 1.54 -8.45 -5.76
N LYS A 94 2.63 -8.15 -6.47
CA LYS A 94 3.72 -9.09 -6.69
C LYS A 94 4.96 -8.58 -5.97
N PHE A 95 5.51 -9.40 -5.09
CA PHE A 95 6.67 -9.10 -4.27
C PHE A 95 7.90 -9.83 -4.78
N TYR A 96 9.04 -9.16 -4.79
CA TYR A 96 10.28 -9.64 -5.40
C TYR A 96 11.43 -9.64 -4.40
N THR A 97 12.41 -10.53 -4.61
CA THR A 97 13.59 -10.64 -3.74
C THR A 97 14.67 -9.59 -4.01
N HIS A 98 14.59 -8.84 -5.10
CA HIS A 98 15.53 -7.75 -5.44
C HIS A 98 14.82 -6.39 -5.41
N THR A 99 15.57 -5.29 -5.27
CA THR A 99 15.03 -3.92 -5.15
C THR A 99 14.38 -3.37 -6.42
N ASP A 100 14.57 -4.02 -7.57
CA ASP A 100 14.16 -3.54 -8.90
C ASP A 100 13.12 -4.45 -9.59
N CYS A 101 12.32 -5.15 -8.79
CA CYS A 101 11.25 -6.05 -9.25
C CYS A 101 11.75 -7.19 -10.15
N ARG A 102 12.95 -7.69 -9.85
CA ARG A 102 13.53 -8.88 -10.47
C ARG A 102 13.72 -10.00 -9.44
N GLY A 103 14.07 -11.19 -9.94
CA GLY A 103 14.34 -12.36 -9.11
C GLY A 103 13.09 -13.21 -8.85
N VAL A 104 13.12 -13.97 -7.76
CA VAL A 104 11.99 -14.80 -7.33
C VAL A 104 10.86 -13.89 -6.89
N ALA A 105 9.64 -14.22 -7.31
CA ALA A 105 8.49 -13.42 -7.02
C ALA A 105 7.36 -14.23 -6.39
N THR A 106 6.71 -13.64 -5.40
CA THR A 106 5.49 -14.16 -4.78
C THR A 106 4.34 -13.24 -5.14
N THR A 107 3.27 -13.82 -5.70
CA THR A 107 2.04 -13.07 -5.97
C THR A 107 1.09 -13.19 -4.78
N VAL A 108 0.61 -12.05 -4.32
CA VAL A 108 -0.53 -11.92 -3.43
C VAL A 108 -1.73 -11.61 -4.31
N GLU A 109 -2.61 -12.61 -4.43
CA GLU A 109 -3.87 -12.49 -5.17
C GLU A 109 -4.87 -11.64 -4.37
N PRO A 110 -5.78 -10.93 -5.06
CA PRO A 110 -6.81 -10.16 -4.41
C PRO A 110 -7.81 -11.11 -3.72
N GLY A 111 -8.25 -10.74 -2.53
CA GLY A 111 -9.22 -11.51 -1.73
C GLY A 111 -10.12 -10.59 -0.91
N ASP A 112 -11.01 -11.18 -0.10
CA ASP A 112 -11.97 -10.43 0.69
C ASP A 112 -11.30 -9.59 1.78
N GLU A 113 -10.22 -10.08 2.43
CA GLU A 113 -9.56 -9.36 3.53
C GLU A 113 -8.05 -9.67 3.63
N ASN A 114 -7.26 -8.64 3.96
CA ASN A 114 -5.84 -8.60 4.33
C ASN A 114 -5.03 -9.90 4.19
N VAL A 115 -4.20 -10.00 3.14
CA VAL A 115 -3.40 -11.21 2.88
C VAL A 115 -1.99 -11.06 3.41
N CYS A 116 -1.64 -11.84 4.45
CA CYS A 116 -0.29 -11.93 4.98
C CYS A 116 0.57 -12.92 4.19
N ARG A 117 1.82 -12.55 3.89
CA ARG A 117 2.84 -13.44 3.30
C ARG A 117 4.20 -13.22 3.95
N SER A 118 4.82 -14.30 4.40
CA SER A 118 6.20 -14.29 4.85
C SER A 118 7.18 -14.37 3.66
N GLY A 119 8.34 -13.74 3.81
CA GLY A 119 9.40 -13.77 2.81
C GLY A 119 10.30 -12.55 2.87
N ALA A 120 11.54 -12.71 2.39
CA ALA A 120 12.55 -11.65 2.36
C ALA A 120 12.41 -10.80 1.08
N PHE A 121 11.36 -9.98 1.05
CA PHE A 121 11.05 -9.14 -0.11
C PHE A 121 11.84 -7.83 -0.07
N GLN A 122 12.24 -7.31 -1.22
CA GLN A 122 12.97 -6.03 -1.35
C GLN A 122 12.24 -5.02 -2.24
N SER A 123 11.28 -5.48 -3.04
CA SER A 123 10.45 -4.63 -3.88
C SER A 123 9.08 -5.25 -4.13
N TRP A 124 8.14 -4.45 -4.63
CA TRP A 124 6.82 -4.90 -5.06
C TRP A 124 6.30 -4.07 -6.22
N ALA A 125 5.28 -4.60 -6.88
CA ALA A 125 4.43 -3.86 -7.81
C ALA A 125 2.98 -4.32 -7.61
N CYS A 126 2.05 -3.38 -7.52
CA CYS A 126 0.63 -3.66 -7.34
C CYS A 126 -0.20 -3.22 -8.55
N VAL A 127 -1.32 -3.89 -8.77
CA VAL A 127 -2.35 -3.51 -9.75
C VAL A 127 -3.63 -3.18 -8.98
N GLY A 128 -4.06 -1.92 -9.05
CA GLY A 128 -5.33 -1.47 -8.50
C GLY A 128 -6.51 -1.93 -9.36
N LEU A 129 -7.65 -2.21 -8.71
CA LEU A 129 -8.88 -2.70 -9.37
C LEU A 129 -9.58 -1.71 -10.32
N GLY A 130 -9.14 -0.46 -10.42
CA GLY A 130 -9.66 0.49 -11.41
C GLY A 130 -9.56 -0.01 -12.86
N HIS A 131 -8.71 -1.02 -13.12
CA HIS A 131 -8.60 -1.71 -14.41
C HIS A 131 -9.49 -2.95 -14.56
N PHE A 132 -10.04 -3.51 -13.47
CA PHE A 132 -10.96 -4.65 -13.55
C PHE A 132 -12.42 -4.19 -13.63
N TYR A 133 -12.80 -3.09 -12.96
CA TYR A 133 -14.18 -2.59 -13.01
C TYR A 133 -14.53 -1.80 -14.29
N SER A 134 -13.54 -1.23 -14.99
CA SER A 134 -13.78 -0.50 -16.24
C SER A 134 -14.17 -1.40 -17.44
N SER A 135 -14.18 -2.73 -17.27
CA SER A 135 -14.67 -3.68 -18.29
C SER A 135 -16.10 -4.16 -18.06
N TYR A 136 -16.78 -3.75 -16.97
CA TYR A 136 -18.14 -4.21 -16.66
C TYR A 136 -19.23 -3.12 -16.80
N GLU A 137 -18.89 -1.88 -17.18
CA GLU A 137 -19.87 -0.82 -17.49
C GLU A 137 -19.99 -0.50 -18.99
N LEU A 138 -19.64 -1.45 -19.86
CA LEU A 138 -19.90 -1.40 -21.29
C LEU A 138 -20.36 -2.77 -21.79
N SER A 139 -21.59 -3.15 -21.45
CA SER A 139 -22.35 -4.21 -22.13
C SER A 139 -23.83 -3.89 -22.10
#